data_AF-A0AAD8CHK5-F1
#
_entry.id   AF-A0AAD8CHK5-F1
#
_cell.length_a   1.000
_cell.length_b   1.000
_cell.length_c   1.000
_cell.angle_alpha   90.00
_cell.angle_beta   90.00
_cell.angle_gamma   90.00
#
_symmetry.space_group_name_H-M   'P 1'
#
loop_
_entity.id
_entity.type
_entity.pdbx_description
1 polymer ?
#
loop_
_entity_poly.entity_id
_entity_poly.type
_entity_poly.pdbx_seq_one_letter_code
_entity_poly.pdbx_strand_id
1 'polypeptide(L)'
;MYRLRYVFQTHPWATNVAAYSTLFAGADLLQQCMLGDKEAGPQGEAEPLSKGVVAGQEALWSRVDFSQTAKVALIGFCFHANFNFYWLRALERGFPGGGARNVGKKVVVDQLVAAPATITAFYTGLSVLDRKEDVFEDLRNKFWPSYQTGLVYWSAVQAVNFSLVPPVVRTAFIGGCAFVWTAFLCCLRQHDTDRGLQALLRSISNCISPARGDRHSVHQTLNTANTESIAAQCTPDPKHSKHREHCSTVYTRP
;
A
#
# COMPACT_ATOMS: atom_id res chain seq x y z
N MET A 1 15.37 7.93 -29.43
CA MET A 1 15.34 6.63 -28.71
C MET A 1 16.61 5.78 -28.85
N TYR A 2 17.34 5.80 -30.00
CA TYR A 2 18.58 5.02 -30.18
C TYR A 2 19.72 5.37 -29.20
N ARG A 3 19.96 6.66 -28.91
CA ARG A 3 21.03 7.09 -27.98
C ARG A 3 20.81 6.61 -26.54
N LEU A 4 19.57 6.63 -26.05
CA LEU A 4 19.21 6.11 -24.73
C LEU A 4 19.45 4.60 -24.63
N ARG A 5 19.02 3.82 -25.63
CA ARG A 5 19.30 2.38 -25.68
C ARG A 5 20.80 2.08 -25.67
N TYR A 6 21.60 2.83 -26.43
CA TYR A 6 23.05 2.68 -26.48
C TYR A 6 23.72 2.93 -25.11
N VAL A 7 23.29 3.98 -24.41
CA VAL A 7 23.83 4.31 -23.08
C VAL A 7 23.51 3.22 -22.05
N PHE A 8 22.28 2.70 -22.03
CA PHE A 8 21.88 1.59 -21.16
C PHE A 8 22.61 0.28 -21.49
N GLN A 9 23.03 0.07 -22.75
CA GLN A 9 23.78 -1.12 -23.15
C GLN A 9 25.27 -1.02 -22.84
N THR A 10 25.86 0.17 -22.93
CA THR A 10 27.29 0.39 -22.67
C THR A 10 27.61 0.38 -21.18
N HIS A 11 26.78 1.02 -20.34
CA HIS A 11 27.01 1.12 -18.90
C HIS A 11 25.76 0.71 -18.10
N PRO A 12 25.31 -0.55 -18.22
CA PRO A 12 24.02 -0.99 -17.69
C PRO A 12 23.89 -0.79 -16.18
N TRP A 13 24.97 -0.99 -15.41
CA TRP A 13 24.95 -0.77 -13.97
C TRP A 13 24.74 0.71 -13.64
N ALA A 14 25.60 1.59 -14.15
CA ALA A 14 25.57 3.01 -13.83
C ALA A 14 24.23 3.67 -14.22
N THR A 15 23.71 3.34 -15.41
CA THR A 15 22.46 3.94 -15.90
C THR A 15 21.24 3.50 -15.09
N ASN A 16 21.19 2.23 -14.69
CA ASN A 16 20.09 1.72 -13.86
C ASN A 16 20.17 2.25 -12.44
N VAL A 17 21.37 2.29 -11.86
CA VAL A 17 21.56 2.79 -10.49
C VAL A 17 21.20 4.27 -10.42
N ALA A 18 21.68 5.08 -11.37
CA ALA A 18 21.33 6.49 -11.45
C ALA A 18 19.82 6.68 -11.64
N ALA A 19 19.21 6.00 -12.62
CA ALA A 19 17.78 6.12 -12.89
C ALA A 19 16.93 5.70 -11.69
N TYR A 20 17.23 4.56 -11.08
CA TYR A 20 16.51 4.09 -9.88
C TYR A 20 16.63 5.07 -8.73
N SER A 21 17.86 5.52 -8.42
CA SER A 21 18.10 6.40 -7.27
C SER A 21 17.40 7.75 -7.43
N THR A 22 17.44 8.33 -8.63
CA THR A 22 16.73 9.57 -8.94
C THR A 22 15.21 9.40 -8.83
N LEU A 23 14.65 8.31 -9.35
CA LEU A 23 13.22 8.04 -9.26
C LEU A 23 12.78 7.79 -7.81
N PHE A 24 13.62 7.09 -7.03
CA PHE A 24 13.35 6.80 -5.62
C PHE A 24 13.38 8.06 -4.76
N ALA A 25 14.38 8.93 -4.95
CA ALA A 25 14.43 10.24 -4.30
C ALA A 25 13.29 11.16 -4.76
N GLY A 26 12.96 11.15 -6.06
CA GLY A 26 11.84 11.90 -6.60
C GLY A 26 10.49 11.44 -6.05
N ALA A 27 10.34 10.15 -5.75
CA ALA A 27 9.14 9.60 -5.11
C ALA A 27 8.99 10.15 -3.69
N ASP A 28 10.09 10.24 -2.93
CA ASP A 28 10.08 10.84 -1.59
C ASP A 28 9.72 12.33 -1.65
N LEU A 29 10.32 13.10 -2.57
CA LEU A 29 9.95 14.50 -2.79
C LEU A 29 8.47 14.66 -3.13
N LEU A 30 7.95 13.84 -4.05
CA LEU A 30 6.53 13.85 -4.40
C LEU A 30 5.65 13.57 -3.17
N GLN A 31 6.06 12.60 -2.35
CA GLN A 31 5.37 12.29 -1.11
C GLN A 31 5.38 13.48 -0.15
N GLN A 32 6.52 14.14 0.05
CA GLN A 32 6.60 15.29 0.95
C GLN A 32 5.75 16.47 0.46
N CYS A 33 5.75 16.77 -0.84
CA CYS A 33 4.94 17.83 -1.44
C CYS A 33 3.43 17.58 -1.24
N MET A 34 2.95 16.38 -1.55
CA MET A 34 1.52 16.03 -1.46
C MET A 34 0.98 15.97 -0.02
N LEU A 35 1.88 15.88 0.97
CA LEU A 35 1.55 15.84 2.39
C LEU A 35 1.69 17.19 3.06
N GLY A 36 2.62 18.03 2.61
CA GLY A 36 2.76 19.41 3.07
C GLY A 36 1.50 20.25 2.85
N ASP A 37 0.76 19.96 1.77
CA ASP A 37 -0.53 20.59 1.46
C ASP A 37 -1.62 20.30 2.51
N LYS A 38 -1.54 19.19 3.25
CA LYS A 38 -2.58 18.81 4.22
C LYS A 38 -2.50 19.55 5.55
N GLU A 39 -1.32 20.02 5.94
CA GLU A 39 -1.14 20.75 7.19
C GLU A 39 -1.31 22.27 7.02
N ALA A 40 -1.52 22.74 5.79
CA ALA A 40 -1.97 24.09 5.52
C ALA A 40 -3.50 24.16 5.68
N GLY A 41 -3.97 24.45 6.89
CA GLY A 41 -5.38 24.77 7.13
C GLY A 41 -5.86 25.95 6.27
N PRO A 42 -7.18 26.09 6.04
CA PRO A 42 -7.73 27.06 5.11
C PRO A 42 -7.54 28.49 5.66
N GLN A 43 -6.51 29.18 5.21
CA GLN A 43 -6.41 30.64 5.35
C GLN A 43 -6.94 31.27 4.07
N GLY A 44 -8.12 31.87 4.21
CA GLY A 44 -8.72 32.69 3.18
C GLY A 44 -7.91 33.97 2.96
N GLU A 45 -7.72 34.31 1.70
CA GLU A 45 -8.18 35.54 1.04
C GLU A 45 -7.64 35.48 -0.40
N ALA A 46 -8.43 35.94 -1.36
CA ALA A 46 -8.13 35.78 -2.78
C ALA A 46 -6.97 36.69 -3.23
N GLU A 47 -5.74 36.19 -3.13
CA GLU A 47 -4.54 36.80 -3.72
C GLU A 47 -4.53 36.61 -5.26
N PRO A 48 -3.91 37.54 -6.03
CA PRO A 48 -3.86 37.47 -7.49
C PRO A 48 -3.25 36.14 -7.96
N LEU A 49 -3.88 35.49 -8.95
CA LEU A 49 -3.55 34.14 -9.45
C LEU A 49 -2.05 33.90 -9.70
N SER A 50 -1.30 34.92 -10.15
CA SER A 50 0.15 34.83 -10.40
C SER A 50 1.00 34.92 -9.13
N LYS A 51 0.59 35.72 -8.13
CA LYS A 51 1.26 35.80 -6.82
C LYS A 51 0.93 34.60 -5.94
N GLY A 52 -0.32 34.11 -6.01
CA GLY A 52 -0.76 32.93 -5.27
C GLY A 52 -0.05 31.64 -5.69
N VAL A 53 0.21 31.43 -6.99
CA VAL A 53 0.96 30.26 -7.48
C VAL A 53 2.42 30.31 -7.05
N VAL A 54 3.07 31.48 -7.13
CA VAL A 54 4.48 31.63 -6.70
C VAL A 54 4.62 31.52 -5.18
N ALA A 55 3.73 32.16 -4.41
CA ALA A 55 3.72 32.05 -2.96
C ALA A 55 3.37 30.63 -2.50
N GLY A 56 2.45 29.95 -3.18
CA GLY A 56 2.12 28.55 -2.92
C GLY A 56 3.28 27.61 -3.24
N GLN A 57 4.04 27.87 -4.30
CA GLN A 57 5.20 27.08 -4.65
C GLN A 57 6.38 27.31 -3.68
N GLU A 58 6.69 28.55 -3.30
CA GLU A 58 7.70 28.87 -2.27
C GLU A 58 7.34 28.24 -0.91
N ALA A 59 6.06 28.31 -0.52
CA ALA A 59 5.56 27.68 0.70
C ALA A 59 5.64 26.14 0.64
N LEU A 60 5.47 25.54 -0.54
CA LEU A 60 5.62 24.10 -0.75
C LEU A 60 7.08 23.66 -0.61
N TRP A 61 8.02 24.38 -1.26
CA TRP A 61 9.45 24.06 -1.17
C TRP A 61 10.03 24.29 0.23
N SER A 62 9.51 25.24 1.00
CA SER A 62 9.96 25.46 2.39
C SER A 62 9.55 24.34 3.36
N ARG A 63 8.53 23.53 3.01
CA ARG A 63 8.06 22.37 3.79
C ARG A 63 8.77 21.07 3.44
N VAL A 64 9.53 21.03 2.35
CA VAL A 64 10.30 19.85 1.93
C VAL A 64 11.51 19.67 2.84
N ASP A 65 11.57 18.54 3.53
CA ASP A 65 12.74 18.07 4.25
C ASP A 65 13.73 17.42 3.26
N PHE A 66 14.67 18.25 2.82
CA PHE A 66 15.78 17.82 1.98
C PHE A 66 16.76 16.89 2.72
N SER A 67 16.84 16.95 4.06
CA SER A 67 17.65 16.01 4.85
C SER A 67 17.07 14.61 4.77
N GLN A 68 15.75 14.49 4.93
CA GLN A 68 15.03 13.24 4.75
C GLN A 68 15.21 12.69 3.33
N THR A 69 15.03 13.54 2.32
CA THR A 69 15.23 13.16 0.92
C THR A 69 16.65 12.65 0.67
N ALA A 70 17.66 13.30 1.26
CA ALA A 70 19.05 12.89 1.13
C ALA A 70 19.33 11.52 1.77
N LYS A 71 18.74 11.22 2.93
CA LYS A 71 18.84 9.91 3.57
C LYS A 71 18.20 8.81 2.72
N VAL A 72 17.01 9.08 2.18
CA VAL A 72 16.30 8.15 1.28
C VAL A 72 17.10 7.92 0.00
N ALA A 73 17.66 8.99 -0.59
CA ALA A 73 18.52 8.90 -1.77
C ALA A 73 19.79 8.08 -1.47
N LEU A 74 20.39 8.26 -0.30
CA LEU A 74 21.59 7.51 0.12
C LEU A 74 21.28 6.01 0.24
N ILE A 75 20.18 5.63 0.92
CA ILE A 75 19.75 4.23 1.02
C ILE A 75 19.39 3.66 -0.35
N GLY A 76 18.68 4.46 -1.15
CA GLY A 76 18.31 4.15 -2.53
C GLY A 76 19.52 3.80 -3.39
N PHE A 77 20.54 4.66 -3.35
CA PHE A 77 21.77 4.52 -4.12
C PHE A 77 22.68 3.42 -3.59
N CYS A 78 23.00 3.43 -2.30
CA CYS A 78 23.98 2.51 -1.72
C CYS A 78 23.47 1.07 -1.66
N PHE A 79 22.20 0.87 -1.31
CA PHE A 79 21.64 -0.47 -1.13
C PHE A 79 20.63 -0.85 -2.21
N HIS A 80 19.49 -0.15 -2.30
CA HIS A 80 18.33 -0.63 -3.06
C HIS A 80 18.63 -0.80 -4.55
N ALA A 81 19.26 0.18 -5.16
CA ALA A 81 19.60 0.17 -6.58
C ALA A 81 20.59 -0.97 -6.92
N ASN A 82 21.66 -1.11 -6.12
CA ASN A 82 22.66 -2.15 -6.31
C ASN A 82 22.07 -3.55 -6.07
N PHE A 83 21.34 -3.72 -4.97
CA PHE A 83 20.66 -4.96 -4.63
C PHE A 83 19.74 -5.40 -5.76
N ASN A 84 18.82 -4.53 -6.21
CA ASN A 84 17.91 -4.85 -7.31
C ASN A 84 18.66 -5.18 -8.61
N PHE A 85 19.71 -4.44 -8.96
CA PHE A 85 20.47 -4.68 -10.17
C PHE A 85 21.09 -6.08 -10.23
N TYR A 86 21.70 -6.53 -9.13
CA TYR A 86 22.31 -7.85 -9.04
C TYR A 86 21.28 -8.95 -8.80
N TRP A 87 20.26 -8.70 -7.99
CA TRP A 87 19.21 -9.65 -7.64
C TRP A 87 18.39 -10.09 -8.86
N LEU A 88 17.92 -9.15 -9.69
CA LEU A 88 17.14 -9.48 -10.90
C LEU A 88 17.97 -10.28 -11.91
N ARG A 89 19.28 -10.02 -11.97
CA ARG A 89 20.23 -10.82 -12.77
C ARG A 89 20.44 -12.22 -12.21
N ALA A 90 20.53 -12.35 -10.88
CA ALA A 90 20.64 -13.64 -10.22
C ALA A 90 19.39 -14.50 -10.47
N LEU A 91 18.19 -13.92 -10.35
CA LEU A 91 16.93 -14.60 -10.68
C LEU A 91 16.84 -15.02 -12.14
N GLU A 92 17.33 -14.20 -13.08
CA GLU A 92 17.36 -14.57 -14.48
C GLU A 92 18.34 -15.73 -14.77
N ARG A 93 19.46 -15.80 -14.05
CA ARG A 93 20.39 -16.94 -14.16
C ARG A 93 19.83 -18.22 -13.53
N GLY A 94 19.15 -18.11 -12.38
CA GLY A 94 18.57 -19.25 -11.69
C GLY A 94 17.32 -19.83 -12.37
N PHE A 95 16.51 -18.98 -13.00
CA PHE A 95 15.26 -19.37 -13.65
C PHE A 95 15.16 -18.79 -15.07
N PRO A 96 15.97 -19.24 -16.04
CA PRO A 96 16.07 -18.57 -17.33
C PRO A 96 14.74 -18.53 -18.11
N GLY A 97 14.47 -17.41 -18.77
CA GLY A 97 13.36 -17.25 -19.71
C GLY A 97 12.09 -16.62 -19.12
N GLY A 98 11.17 -16.24 -20.03
CA GLY A 98 9.93 -15.52 -19.74
C GLY A 98 8.67 -16.37 -19.69
N GLY A 99 8.79 -17.71 -19.68
CA GLY A 99 7.62 -18.59 -19.58
C GLY A 99 6.91 -18.46 -18.23
N ALA A 100 5.58 -18.56 -18.22
CA ALA A 100 4.73 -18.32 -17.05
C ALA A 100 5.19 -19.07 -15.78
N ARG A 101 5.64 -20.32 -15.92
CA ARG A 101 6.20 -21.11 -14.80
C ARG A 101 7.46 -20.48 -14.20
N ASN A 102 8.39 -20.02 -15.05
CA ASN A 102 9.65 -19.44 -14.58
C ASN A 102 9.42 -18.04 -14.02
N VAL A 103 8.54 -17.25 -14.63
CA VAL A 103 8.10 -15.95 -14.09
C VAL A 103 7.46 -16.14 -12.72
N GLY A 104 6.54 -17.08 -12.56
CA GLY A 104 5.91 -17.38 -11.28
C GLY A 104 6.93 -17.74 -10.19
N LYS A 105 7.90 -18.60 -10.51
CA LYS A 105 9.01 -18.92 -9.58
C LYS A 105 9.82 -17.68 -9.20
N LYS A 106 10.20 -16.85 -10.17
CA LYS A 106 10.95 -15.60 -9.92
C LYS A 106 10.18 -14.69 -8.97
N VAL A 107 8.89 -14.46 -9.23
CA VAL A 107 8.04 -13.60 -8.40
C VAL A 107 7.92 -14.16 -6.98
N VAL A 108 7.68 -15.47 -6.82
CA VAL A 108 7.60 -16.08 -5.48
C VAL A 108 8.92 -15.91 -4.72
N VAL A 109 10.07 -16.20 -5.35
CA VAL A 109 11.38 -16.03 -4.71
C VAL A 109 11.67 -14.57 -4.38
N ASP A 110 11.29 -13.65 -5.28
CA ASP A 110 11.44 -12.22 -5.07
C ASP A 110 10.65 -11.73 -3.86
N GLN A 111 9.39 -12.16 -3.73
CA GLN A 111 8.55 -11.76 -2.60
C GLN A 111 8.98 -12.39 -1.28
N LEU A 112 9.51 -13.61 -1.29
CA LEU A 112 9.97 -14.26 -0.07
C LEU A 112 11.34 -13.82 0.41
N VAL A 113 12.18 -13.25 -0.48
CA VAL A 113 13.57 -12.90 -0.16
C VAL A 113 13.85 -11.42 -0.34
N ALA A 114 13.62 -10.88 -1.54
CA ALA A 114 13.94 -9.49 -1.84
C ALA A 114 13.01 -8.50 -1.15
N ALA A 115 11.70 -8.74 -1.13
CA ALA A 115 10.76 -7.87 -0.43
C ALA A 115 11.08 -7.74 1.07
N PRO A 116 11.22 -8.81 1.87
CA PRO A 116 11.57 -8.66 3.29
C PRO A 116 12.95 -8.04 3.50
N ALA A 117 13.96 -8.38 2.67
CA ALA A 117 15.28 -7.80 2.76
C ALA A 117 15.28 -6.28 2.48
N THR A 118 14.58 -5.84 1.43
CA THR A 118 14.50 -4.42 1.06
C THR A 118 13.73 -3.59 2.07
N ILE A 119 12.61 -4.09 2.59
CA ILE A 119 11.85 -3.43 3.67
C ILE A 119 12.71 -3.30 4.93
N THR A 120 13.41 -4.38 5.29
CA THR A 120 14.30 -4.38 6.47
C THR A 120 15.43 -3.37 6.32
N ALA A 121 16.14 -3.39 5.20
CA ALA A 121 17.22 -2.46 4.93
C ALA A 121 16.75 -0.99 4.89
N PHE A 122 15.54 -0.75 4.36
CA PHE A 122 14.98 0.60 4.30
C PHE A 122 14.70 1.17 5.70
N TYR A 123 13.91 0.49 6.53
CA TYR A 123 13.54 1.00 7.85
C TYR A 123 14.73 1.03 8.82
N THR A 124 15.57 0.00 8.79
CA THR A 124 16.79 -0.05 9.62
C THR A 124 17.76 1.04 9.19
N GLY A 125 17.99 1.18 7.87
CA GLY A 125 18.88 2.20 7.32
C GLY A 125 18.44 3.62 7.65
N LEU A 126 17.14 3.91 7.53
CA LEU A 126 16.59 5.20 7.94
C LEU A 126 16.77 5.44 9.44
N SER A 127 16.45 4.47 10.28
CA SER A 127 16.57 4.60 11.73
C SER A 127 18.01 4.83 12.20
N VAL A 128 18.99 4.20 11.52
CA VAL A 128 20.42 4.46 11.75
C VAL A 128 20.80 5.90 11.35
N LEU A 129 20.35 6.37 10.18
CA LEU A 129 20.63 7.73 9.72
C LEU A 129 19.93 8.81 10.55
N ASP A 130 18.79 8.47 11.14
CA ASP A 130 18.06 9.30 12.11
C ASP A 130 18.63 9.22 13.54
N ARG A 131 19.63 8.35 13.77
CA ARG A 131 20.28 8.13 15.08
C ARG A 131 19.26 7.80 16.18
N LYS A 132 18.26 6.98 15.86
CA LYS A 132 17.28 6.52 16.84
C LYS A 132 17.94 5.62 17.88
N GLU A 133 17.46 5.71 19.12
CA GLU A 133 17.92 4.84 20.21
C GLU A 133 17.54 3.37 19.93
N ASP A 134 16.32 3.13 19.45
CA ASP A 134 15.87 1.83 18.96
C ASP A 134 15.77 1.82 17.43
N VAL A 135 16.80 1.27 16.79
CA VAL A 135 16.90 1.16 15.33
C VAL A 135 15.82 0.24 14.72
N PHE A 136 15.26 -0.68 15.51
CA PHE A 136 14.30 -1.68 15.02
C PHE A 136 12.86 -1.36 15.35
N GLU A 137 12.58 -0.26 16.06
CA GLU A 137 11.23 0.15 16.42
C GLU A 137 10.35 0.33 15.17
N ASP A 138 10.81 1.12 14.21
CA ASP A 138 10.09 1.36 12.96
C ASP A 138 9.91 0.08 12.15
N LEU A 139 10.93 -0.79 12.14
CA LEU A 139 10.85 -2.07 11.46
C LEU A 139 9.73 -2.93 12.07
N ARG A 140 9.73 -3.11 13.40
CA ARG A 140 8.73 -3.92 14.10
C ARG A 140 7.31 -3.41 13.86
N ASN A 141 7.13 -2.09 13.85
CA ASN A 141 5.82 -1.46 13.72
C ASN A 141 5.31 -1.42 12.27
N LYS A 142 6.20 -1.24 11.29
CA LYS A 142 5.82 -0.95 9.89
C LYS A 142 6.10 -2.10 8.92
N PHE A 143 6.87 -3.11 9.29
CA PHE A 143 7.23 -4.21 8.39
C PHE A 143 6.00 -4.92 7.83
N TRP A 144 5.11 -5.40 8.70
CA TRP A 144 3.96 -6.20 8.26
C TRP A 144 2.94 -5.39 7.44
N PRO A 145 2.53 -4.18 7.87
CA PRO A 145 1.68 -3.31 7.06
C PRO A 145 2.27 -3.02 5.67
N SER A 146 3.57 -2.71 5.60
CA SER A 146 4.26 -2.41 4.34
C SER A 146 4.37 -3.65 3.45
N TYR A 147 4.68 -4.80 4.03
CA TYR A 147 4.78 -6.07 3.31
C TYR A 147 3.43 -6.46 2.71
N GLN A 148 2.35 -6.43 3.50
CA GLN A 148 1.01 -6.80 3.03
C GLN A 148 0.49 -5.87 1.94
N THR A 149 0.64 -4.55 2.14
CA THR A 149 0.18 -3.55 1.16
C THR A 149 0.96 -3.66 -0.15
N GLY A 150 2.27 -3.92 -0.05
CA GLY A 150 3.13 -4.06 -1.21
C GLY A 150 2.98 -5.39 -1.94
N LEU A 151 2.57 -6.48 -1.26
CA LEU A 151 2.67 -7.83 -1.79
C LEU A 151 1.99 -7.99 -3.15
N VAL A 152 0.75 -7.52 -3.30
CA VAL A 152 0.00 -7.68 -4.56
C VAL A 152 0.52 -6.74 -5.64
N TYR A 153 0.78 -5.49 -5.30
CA TYR A 153 1.30 -4.51 -6.25
C TYR A 153 2.66 -4.96 -6.81
N TRP A 154 3.62 -5.27 -5.93
CA TRP A 154 4.95 -5.69 -6.33
C TRP A 154 4.95 -7.04 -7.05
N SER A 155 4.03 -7.95 -6.74
CA SER A 155 3.92 -9.23 -7.45
C SER A 155 3.52 -9.02 -8.90
N ALA A 156 2.53 -8.14 -9.13
CA ALA A 156 2.10 -7.79 -10.48
C ALA A 156 3.22 -7.06 -11.24
N VAL A 157 3.86 -6.07 -10.62
CA VAL A 157 4.98 -5.33 -11.22
C VAL A 157 6.12 -6.28 -11.59
N GLN A 158 6.50 -7.20 -10.71
CA GLN A 158 7.60 -8.14 -10.97
C GLN A 158 7.23 -9.18 -12.02
N ALA A 159 5.98 -9.64 -12.06
CA ALA A 159 5.50 -10.50 -13.14
C ALA A 159 5.65 -9.81 -14.51
N VAL A 160 5.25 -8.54 -14.61
CA VAL A 160 5.45 -7.72 -15.82
C VAL A 160 6.94 -7.53 -16.12
N ASN A 161 7.74 -7.22 -15.09
CA ASN A 161 9.18 -6.99 -15.23
C ASN A 161 9.92 -8.21 -15.81
N PHE A 162 9.60 -9.41 -15.34
CA PHE A 162 10.23 -10.65 -15.83
C PHE A 162 9.68 -11.14 -17.17
N SER A 163 8.44 -10.79 -17.50
CA SER A 163 7.79 -11.22 -18.74
C SER A 163 8.08 -10.31 -19.93
N LEU A 164 8.03 -8.99 -19.73
CA LEU A 164 8.02 -8.00 -20.81
C LEU A 164 9.26 -7.11 -20.83
N VAL A 165 9.89 -6.87 -19.67
CA VAL A 165 10.96 -5.87 -19.57
C VAL A 165 12.32 -6.51 -19.88
N PRO A 166 13.10 -5.92 -20.82
CA PRO A 166 14.44 -6.41 -21.13
C PRO A 166 15.37 -6.37 -19.91
N PRO A 167 16.22 -7.39 -19.68
CA PRO A 167 17.10 -7.48 -18.50
C PRO A 167 17.97 -6.24 -18.24
N VAL A 168 18.31 -5.49 -19.28
CA VAL A 168 19.17 -4.31 -19.23
C VAL A 168 18.50 -3.12 -18.52
N VAL A 169 17.17 -3.03 -18.48
CA VAL A 169 16.44 -1.85 -17.96
C VAL A 169 15.49 -2.19 -16.79
N ARG A 170 15.49 -3.44 -16.32
CA ARG A 170 14.56 -3.92 -15.28
C ARG A 170 14.66 -3.15 -13.98
N THR A 171 15.86 -2.76 -13.57
CA THR A 171 16.04 -1.99 -12.32
C THR A 171 15.47 -0.58 -12.48
N ALA A 172 15.77 0.12 -13.57
CA ALA A 172 15.16 1.42 -13.85
C ALA A 172 13.62 1.36 -13.93
N PHE A 173 13.07 0.28 -14.51
CA PHE A 173 11.63 0.02 -14.52
C PHE A 173 11.03 -0.08 -13.12
N ILE A 174 11.66 -0.84 -12.21
CA ILE A 174 11.22 -0.92 -10.80
C ILE A 174 11.22 0.47 -10.15
N GLY A 175 12.25 1.27 -10.39
CA GLY A 175 12.31 2.66 -9.89
C GLY A 175 11.13 3.50 -10.38
N GLY A 176 10.73 3.34 -11.65
CA GLY A 176 9.55 4.01 -12.20
C GLY A 176 8.25 3.55 -11.57
N CYS A 177 8.08 2.24 -11.37
CA CYS A 177 6.92 1.70 -10.65
C CYS A 177 6.88 2.18 -9.20
N ALA A 178 8.03 2.27 -8.51
CA ALA A 178 8.10 2.82 -7.16
C ALA A 178 7.57 4.26 -7.09
N PHE A 179 7.95 5.11 -8.07
CA PHE A 179 7.43 6.47 -8.16
C PHE A 179 5.91 6.50 -8.37
N VAL A 180 5.38 5.68 -9.28
CA VAL A 180 3.93 5.58 -9.52
C VAL A 180 3.18 5.07 -8.28
N TRP A 181 3.75 4.08 -7.58
CA TRP A 181 3.20 3.57 -6.33
C TRP A 181 3.10 4.65 -5.27
N THR A 182 4.16 5.44 -5.10
CA THR A 182 4.15 6.55 -4.13
C THR A 182 3.12 7.61 -4.50
N ALA A 183 3.02 7.98 -5.79
CA ALA A 183 1.98 8.88 -6.26
C ALA A 183 0.57 8.34 -5.94
N PHE A 184 0.33 7.06 -6.23
CA PHE A 184 -0.93 6.38 -5.93
C PHE A 184 -1.25 6.37 -4.43
N LEU A 185 -0.28 6.04 -3.58
CA LEU A 185 -0.45 6.07 -2.12
C LEU A 185 -0.75 7.47 -1.61
N CYS A 186 -0.11 8.51 -2.18
CA CYS A 186 -0.41 9.89 -1.83
C CYS A 186 -1.85 10.26 -2.16
N CYS A 187 -2.33 9.91 -3.36
CA CYS A 187 -3.71 10.15 -3.79
C CYS A 187 -4.73 9.34 -2.96
N LEU A 188 -4.47 8.06 -2.69
CA LEU A 188 -5.34 7.25 -1.82
C LEU A 188 -5.45 7.84 -0.42
N ARG A 189 -4.32 8.29 0.14
CA ARG A 189 -4.29 8.91 1.46
C ARG A 189 -5.01 10.25 1.50
N GLN A 190 -5.16 10.94 0.36
CA GLN A 190 -5.96 12.16 0.24
C GLN A 190 -7.48 11.88 0.29
N HIS A 191 -7.93 10.66 -0.02
CA HIS A 191 -9.34 10.33 -0.25
C HIS A 191 -9.91 9.32 0.77
N ASP A 192 -9.61 9.48 2.06
CA ASP A 192 -9.91 8.56 3.18
C ASP A 192 -8.99 7.32 3.30
N THR A 193 -7.98 7.46 4.16
CA THR A 193 -6.97 6.46 4.54
C THR A 193 -7.56 5.10 4.96
N ASP A 194 -8.76 5.05 5.53
CA ASP A 194 -9.33 3.81 6.06
C ASP A 194 -10.16 3.01 5.05
N ARG A 195 -10.75 3.65 4.03
CA ARG A 195 -11.61 2.95 3.06
C ARG A 195 -10.81 2.34 1.91
N GLY A 196 -9.81 3.05 1.40
CA GLY A 196 -8.98 2.59 0.27
C GLY A 196 -8.11 1.39 0.64
N LEU A 197 -7.41 1.46 1.77
CA LEU A 197 -6.58 0.35 2.27
C LEU A 197 -7.44 -0.85 2.64
N GLN A 198 -8.58 -0.66 3.33
CA GLN A 198 -9.48 -1.76 3.64
C GLN A 198 -10.12 -2.37 2.39
N ALA A 199 -10.45 -1.58 1.36
CA ALA A 199 -10.98 -2.11 0.11
C ALA A 199 -9.94 -2.94 -0.66
N LEU A 200 -8.68 -2.48 -0.71
CA LEU A 200 -7.57 -3.23 -1.28
C LEU A 200 -7.31 -4.52 -0.48
N LEU A 201 -7.19 -4.43 0.85
CA LEU A 201 -7.01 -5.59 1.71
C LEU A 201 -8.18 -6.59 1.61
N ARG A 202 -9.43 -6.12 1.51
CA ARG A 202 -10.62 -6.97 1.28
C ARG A 202 -10.59 -7.62 -0.10
N SER A 203 -10.21 -6.88 -1.13
CA SER A 203 -10.08 -7.42 -2.50
C SER A 203 -8.99 -8.49 -2.54
N ILE A 204 -7.85 -8.26 -1.90
CA ILE A 204 -6.75 -9.21 -1.75
C ILE A 204 -7.19 -10.44 -0.95
N SER A 205 -7.91 -10.25 0.17
CA SER A 205 -8.48 -11.35 0.96
C SER A 205 -9.46 -12.21 0.15
N ASN A 206 -10.27 -11.58 -0.69
CA ASN A 206 -11.20 -12.28 -1.59
C ASN A 206 -10.50 -12.99 -2.75
N CYS A 207 -9.34 -12.50 -3.20
CA CYS A 207 -8.51 -13.18 -4.21
C CYS A 207 -7.72 -14.37 -3.64
N ILE A 208 -7.35 -14.32 -2.35
CA ILE A 208 -6.55 -15.37 -1.68
C ILE A 208 -7.44 -16.49 -1.13
N SER A 209 -8.70 -16.19 -0.77
CA SER A 209 -9.64 -17.19 -0.27
C SER A 209 -10.48 -17.75 -1.43
N PRO A 210 -10.26 -18.99 -1.89
CA PRO A 210 -11.19 -19.62 -2.83
C PRO A 210 -12.50 -19.80 -2.07
N ALA A 211 -13.55 -19.15 -2.57
CA ALA A 211 -14.95 -19.26 -2.14
C ALA A 211 -15.21 -20.41 -1.14
N ARG A 212 -15.04 -20.14 0.16
CA ARG A 212 -15.64 -20.99 1.18
C ARG A 212 -17.06 -20.47 1.30
N GLY A 213 -17.96 -21.16 0.57
CA GLY A 213 -19.34 -20.77 0.35
C GLY A 213 -20.01 -20.14 1.57
N ASP A 214 -20.74 -19.07 1.28
CA ASP A 214 -21.69 -18.42 2.16
C ASP A 214 -22.47 -19.44 2.98
N ARG A 215 -22.08 -19.57 4.25
CA ARG A 215 -22.86 -20.29 5.26
C ARG A 215 -23.22 -19.40 6.46
N HIS A 216 -23.21 -18.08 6.24
CA HIS A 216 -23.68 -17.11 7.23
C HIS A 216 -24.90 -16.29 6.79
N SER A 217 -25.39 -16.44 5.56
CA SER A 217 -26.65 -15.81 5.11
C SER A 217 -27.90 -16.69 5.30
N VAL A 218 -27.75 -18.00 5.59
CA VAL A 218 -28.90 -18.91 5.74
C VAL A 218 -29.50 -18.90 7.15
N HIS A 219 -28.73 -18.53 8.19
CA HIS A 219 -29.24 -18.57 9.57
C HIS A 219 -30.04 -17.33 9.99
N GLN A 220 -30.01 -16.24 9.20
CA GLN A 220 -30.73 -15.01 9.52
C GLN A 220 -32.09 -14.91 8.82
N THR A 221 -32.30 -15.65 7.73
CA THR A 221 -33.59 -15.72 7.01
C THR A 221 -34.53 -16.80 7.56
N LEU A 222 -34.03 -17.73 8.39
CA LEU A 222 -34.86 -18.77 9.02
C LEU A 222 -35.53 -18.32 10.34
N ASN A 223 -35.05 -17.25 10.98
CA ASN A 223 -35.66 -16.72 12.20
C ASN A 223 -36.72 -15.64 11.94
N THR A 224 -36.69 -14.98 10.78
CA THR A 224 -37.74 -14.01 10.40
C THR A 224 -39.00 -14.68 9.86
N ALA A 225 -38.90 -15.85 9.21
CA ALA A 225 -40.07 -16.58 8.70
C ALA A 225 -40.90 -17.28 9.80
N ASN A 226 -40.31 -17.57 10.97
CA ASN A 226 -41.03 -18.23 12.08
C ASN A 226 -41.64 -17.25 13.10
N THR A 227 -41.32 -15.96 13.01
CA THR A 227 -41.88 -14.95 13.94
C THR A 227 -43.17 -14.32 13.40
N GLU A 228 -43.42 -14.39 12.09
CA GLU A 228 -44.65 -13.86 11.46
C GLU A 228 -45.85 -14.83 11.50
N SER A 229 -45.66 -16.09 11.90
CA SER A 229 -46.77 -17.07 11.97
C SER A 229 -47.40 -17.24 13.36
N ILE A 230 -46.88 -16.61 14.42
CA ILE A 230 -47.40 -16.77 15.80
C ILE A 230 -48.13 -15.49 16.31
N ALA A 231 -48.11 -14.39 15.56
CA ALA A 231 -48.76 -13.13 15.93
C ALA A 231 -50.20 -12.96 15.38
N ALA A 232 -50.86 -14.05 14.98
CA ALA A 232 -52.21 -14.01 14.40
C ALA A 232 -53.19 -14.92 15.17
N GLN A 233 -53.30 -14.74 16.49
CA GLN A 233 -54.45 -15.22 17.28
C GLN A 233 -54.41 -14.59 18.67
N CYS A 234 -55.18 -13.53 18.86
CA CYS A 234 -55.91 -13.16 20.09
C CYS A 234 -56.46 -11.73 19.95
N THR A 235 -57.63 -11.61 19.35
CA THR A 235 -58.49 -10.42 19.47
C THR A 235 -59.21 -10.45 20.82
N PRO A 236 -59.22 -9.37 21.62
CA PRO A 236 -60.18 -9.24 22.72
C PRO A 236 -61.39 -8.40 22.27
N ASP A 237 -62.57 -8.98 22.43
CA ASP A 237 -63.91 -8.40 22.32
C ASP A 237 -64.13 -7.32 23.41
N PRO A 238 -64.87 -6.21 23.18
CA PRO A 238 -64.94 -5.10 24.11
C PRO A 238 -66.19 -5.24 25.01
N LYS A 239 -66.01 -5.48 26.31
CA LYS A 239 -66.98 -5.12 27.37
C LYS A 239 -66.43 -5.38 28.78
N HIS A 240 -66.58 -4.36 29.63
CA HIS A 240 -66.61 -4.38 31.09
C HIS A 240 -65.33 -4.53 31.95
N SER A 241 -65.09 -3.45 32.69
CA SER A 241 -64.78 -3.35 34.13
C SER A 241 -63.44 -3.82 34.73
N LYS A 242 -62.77 -2.86 35.36
CA LYS A 242 -62.17 -2.83 36.72
C LYS A 242 -61.31 -4.02 37.21
N HIS A 243 -60.24 -3.62 37.91
CA HIS A 243 -59.38 -4.34 38.87
C HIS A 243 -58.03 -4.89 38.38
N ARG A 244 -56.96 -4.19 38.82
CA ARG A 244 -55.82 -4.65 39.64
C ARG A 244 -55.38 -6.13 39.53
N GLU A 245 -54.10 -6.35 39.21
CA GLU A 245 -53.09 -7.25 39.83
C GLU A 245 -51.99 -7.59 38.79
N HIS A 246 -50.71 -7.26 39.00
CA HIS A 246 -49.67 -7.90 39.84
C HIS A 246 -49.30 -9.34 39.43
N CYS A 247 -48.15 -9.50 38.75
CA CYS A 247 -47.33 -10.73 38.71
C CYS A 247 -45.97 -10.39 38.07
N SER A 248 -44.91 -10.08 38.81
CA SER A 248 -43.96 -10.97 39.50
C SER A 248 -43.18 -11.95 38.59
N THR A 249 -41.96 -11.51 38.27
CA THR A 249 -40.67 -12.22 38.20
C THR A 249 -40.64 -13.75 38.05
N VAL A 250 -39.98 -14.25 36.99
CA VAL A 250 -39.20 -15.51 37.04
C VAL A 250 -37.87 -15.35 36.27
N TYR A 251 -36.79 -15.55 37.04
CA TYR A 251 -35.37 -15.80 36.71
C TYR A 251 -35.22 -16.88 35.60
N THR A 252 -34.23 -16.93 34.71
CA THR A 252 -32.82 -17.32 34.93
C THR A 252 -32.05 -17.19 33.61
N ARG A 253 -30.82 -16.66 33.72
CA ARG A 253 -29.67 -16.82 32.80
C ARG A 253 -29.20 -18.30 32.72
N PRO A 254 -28.21 -18.67 31.88
CA PRO A 254 -27.31 -17.84 31.05
C PRO A 254 -27.42 -18.03 29.53
#